data_AF-A0A3D0WVG3-F1
#
_entry.id   AF-A0A3D0WVG3-F1
#
_cell.length_a   1.000
_cell.length_b   1.000
_cell.length_c   1.000
_cell.angle_alpha   90.00
_cell.angle_beta   90.00
_cell.angle_gamma   90.00
#
_symmetry.space_group_name_H-M   'P 1'
#
loop_
_entity.id
_entity.type
_entity.pdbx_description
1 polymer ?
#
loop_
_entity_poly.entity_id
_entity_poly.type
_entity_poly.pdbx_seq_one_letter_code
_entity_poly.pdbx_strand_id
1 'polypeptide(L)'
;EEKASPLAESDTNEETDPDVEILEDYDPKKDLSSFAFPTMDLLKVYNTGNRQVDMQEQNENKDKIIRTLRNYGIEITSIKATVGPTITLYEIVPQAGVRISRIRNLEDDIALSLSALGIRIIAPMPGKGTIGIEVPNKEPQIVSMQSVIASVKFQECTYDLPVALGKTITNEVFIFDLAKMPHLLVAGATGQGKSVGLNAIITSLLYKKHPSEMKMVLIDPKMVEFNIYSTIEKHYLAKLPDEEKAIITDVTKVTQTLNS
;
A
#
# COMPACT_ATOMS: atom_id res chain seq x y z
N GLU A 1 -17.11 -72.91 -43.09
CA GLU A 1 -18.28 -72.41 -43.84
C GLU A 1 -19.19 -71.77 -42.79
N GLU A 2 -19.71 -70.55 -42.88
CA GLU A 2 -20.11 -69.77 -44.04
C GLU A 2 -20.29 -68.28 -43.64
N LYS A 3 -19.69 -67.41 -44.48
CA LYS A 3 -20.02 -66.03 -44.92
C LYS A 3 -20.56 -64.92 -44.00
N ALA A 4 -20.11 -63.72 -44.37
CA ALA A 4 -20.35 -62.40 -43.78
C ALA A 4 -21.49 -61.56 -44.40
N SER A 5 -21.90 -60.53 -43.63
CA SER A 5 -22.36 -59.17 -44.02
C SER A 5 -23.84 -58.92 -44.42
N PRO A 6 -24.40 -57.67 -44.31
CA PRO A 6 -24.12 -56.53 -43.41
C PRO A 6 -25.37 -55.69 -42.95
N LEU A 7 -25.13 -54.69 -42.08
CA LEU A 7 -25.75 -53.34 -41.90
C LEU A 7 -27.26 -53.09 -42.13
N ALA A 8 -27.90 -52.46 -41.13
CA ALA A 8 -29.01 -51.53 -41.33
C ALA A 8 -28.85 -50.32 -40.37
N GLU A 9 -28.73 -49.15 -40.98
CA GLU A 9 -28.68 -47.82 -40.38
C GLU A 9 -30.05 -47.46 -39.77
N SER A 10 -30.04 -46.78 -38.61
CA SER A 10 -31.19 -46.01 -38.15
C SER A 10 -30.76 -44.56 -38.05
N ASP A 11 -31.16 -43.78 -39.06
CA ASP A 11 -31.10 -42.33 -39.08
C ASP A 11 -31.85 -41.75 -37.88
N THR A 12 -31.11 -41.09 -36.99
CA THR A 12 -31.67 -40.04 -36.14
C THR A 12 -30.94 -38.76 -36.47
N ASN A 13 -31.53 -38.01 -37.39
CA ASN A 13 -31.24 -36.60 -37.61
C ASN A 13 -31.51 -35.85 -36.31
N GLU A 14 -30.46 -35.51 -35.57
CA GLU A 14 -30.52 -34.41 -34.60
C GLU A 14 -30.45 -33.11 -35.41
N GLU A 15 -31.63 -32.54 -35.66
CA GLU A 15 -31.77 -31.17 -36.17
C GLU A 15 -31.09 -30.22 -35.18
N THR A 16 -29.95 -29.65 -35.59
CA THR A 16 -29.32 -28.53 -34.91
C THR A 16 -30.21 -27.30 -35.05
N ASP A 17 -30.78 -26.87 -33.93
CA ASP A 17 -31.54 -25.63 -33.80
C ASP A 17 -30.71 -24.43 -34.30
N PRO A 18 -31.15 -23.65 -35.32
CA PRO A 18 -30.35 -22.58 -35.90
C PRO A 18 -30.18 -21.33 -35.03
N ASP A 19 -30.88 -21.22 -33.90
CA ASP A 19 -31.00 -19.98 -33.12
C ASP A 19 -30.25 -20.01 -31.78
N VAL A 20 -29.04 -20.55 -31.75
CA VAL A 20 -28.09 -20.24 -30.66
C VAL A 20 -27.37 -18.94 -31.04
N GLU A 21 -28.02 -17.80 -30.83
CA GLU A 21 -27.31 -16.53 -30.76
C GLU A 21 -26.20 -16.69 -29.71
N ILE A 22 -24.95 -16.68 -30.17
CA ILE A 22 -23.79 -16.58 -29.30
C ILE A 22 -23.91 -15.21 -28.65
N LEU A 23 -24.53 -15.14 -27.48
CA LEU A 23 -24.55 -13.97 -26.62
C LEU A 23 -23.09 -13.58 -26.42
N GLU A 24 -22.64 -12.49 -27.06
CA GLU A 24 -21.33 -11.92 -26.76
C GLU A 24 -21.25 -11.72 -25.24
N ASP A 25 -20.17 -12.19 -24.62
CA ASP A 25 -19.92 -11.95 -23.19
C ASP A 25 -20.06 -10.44 -22.93
N TYR A 26 -21.00 -10.08 -22.05
CA TYR A 26 -21.29 -8.69 -21.71
C TYR A 26 -20.02 -8.04 -21.14
N ASP A 27 -19.46 -7.08 -21.88
CA ASP A 27 -18.32 -6.28 -21.43
C ASP A 27 -18.82 -4.99 -20.76
N PRO A 28 -18.80 -4.90 -19.42
CA PRO A 28 -19.29 -3.73 -18.69
C PRO A 28 -18.42 -2.49 -18.91
N LYS A 29 -17.27 -2.59 -19.59
CA LYS A 29 -16.48 -1.41 -20.01
C LYS A 29 -17.11 -0.69 -21.20
N LYS A 30 -17.90 -1.39 -22.05
CA LYS A 30 -18.56 -0.78 -23.21
C LYS A 30 -19.55 0.31 -22.79
N ASP A 31 -20.25 0.10 -21.68
CA ASP A 31 -21.20 1.07 -21.09
C ASP A 31 -20.55 2.38 -20.63
N LEU A 32 -19.24 2.34 -20.35
CA LEU A 32 -18.43 3.47 -19.92
C LEU A 32 -17.27 3.71 -20.91
N SER A 33 -17.50 3.50 -22.20
CA SER A 33 -16.48 3.62 -23.25
C SER A 33 -15.81 5.00 -23.35
N SER A 34 -16.47 6.07 -22.89
CA SER A 34 -15.90 7.43 -22.82
C SER A 34 -15.11 7.70 -21.52
N PHE A 35 -15.04 6.76 -20.60
CA PHE A 35 -14.32 6.92 -19.35
C PHE A 35 -12.82 7.04 -19.61
N ALA A 36 -12.20 8.05 -19.02
CA ALA A 36 -10.76 8.23 -19.02
C ALA A 36 -10.25 8.18 -17.59
N PHE A 37 -9.12 7.49 -17.40
CA PHE A 37 -8.44 7.49 -16.11
C PHE A 37 -7.94 8.88 -15.74
N PRO A 38 -7.87 9.21 -14.44
CA PRO A 38 -7.28 10.45 -13.97
C PRO A 38 -5.83 10.60 -14.46
N THR A 39 -5.48 11.81 -14.88
CA THR A 39 -4.14 12.15 -15.35
C THR A 39 -3.23 12.56 -14.18
N MET A 40 -1.92 12.36 -14.33
CA MET A 40 -0.95 12.57 -13.23
C MET A 40 -0.77 14.03 -12.81
N ASP A 41 -1.15 14.99 -13.66
CA ASP A 41 -1.10 16.43 -13.40
C ASP A 41 -2.07 16.88 -12.31
N LEU A 42 -3.09 16.07 -12.00
CA LEU A 42 -3.96 16.28 -10.85
C LEU A 42 -3.23 16.05 -9.51
N LEU A 43 -2.10 15.32 -9.51
CA LEU A 43 -1.32 15.05 -8.32
C LEU A 43 -0.20 16.08 -8.15
N LYS A 44 -0.10 16.64 -6.95
CA LYS A 44 0.94 17.61 -6.63
C LYS A 44 2.33 16.96 -6.66
N VAL A 45 3.21 17.54 -7.48
CA VAL A 45 4.63 17.19 -7.53
C VAL A 45 5.35 17.88 -6.37
N TYR A 46 6.17 17.12 -5.66
CA TYR A 46 7.08 17.64 -4.65
C TYR A 46 8.50 17.39 -5.15
N ASN A 47 9.34 18.41 -5.15
CA ASN A 47 10.76 18.29 -5.53
C ASN A 47 11.54 17.56 -4.43
N THR A 48 11.37 16.25 -4.32
CA THR A 48 12.09 15.40 -3.36
C THR A 48 13.20 14.57 -3.99
N GLY A 49 13.25 14.46 -5.32
CA GLY A 49 14.23 13.62 -6.04
C GLY A 49 15.68 14.10 -6.03
N ASN A 50 15.94 15.38 -5.70
CA ASN A 50 17.27 16.00 -5.87
C ASN A 50 17.96 16.44 -4.57
N ARG A 51 17.41 16.14 -3.38
CA ARG A 51 18.12 16.49 -2.14
C ARG A 51 19.24 15.48 -1.92
N GLN A 52 20.49 15.90 -2.09
CA GLN A 52 21.65 15.08 -1.76
C GLN A 52 21.56 14.63 -0.31
N VAL A 53 21.86 13.35 -0.08
CA VAL A 53 22.02 12.81 1.27
C VAL A 53 23.09 13.62 1.98
N ASP A 54 22.76 14.19 3.14
CA ASP A 54 23.73 14.88 3.98
C ASP A 54 24.67 13.84 4.61
N MET A 55 25.74 13.53 3.89
CA MET A 55 26.77 12.58 4.34
C MET A 55 27.45 13.03 5.64
N GLN A 56 27.47 14.34 5.92
CA GLN A 56 28.04 14.85 7.15
C GLN A 56 27.13 14.50 8.34
N GLU A 57 25.82 14.73 8.22
CA GLU A 57 24.84 14.30 9.22
C GLU A 57 24.96 12.80 9.51
N GLN A 58 25.05 11.96 8.47
CA GLN A 58 25.11 10.51 8.65
C GLN A 58 26.38 10.06 9.35
N ASN A 59 27.53 10.69 9.05
CA ASN A 59 28.79 10.38 9.72
C ASN A 59 28.78 10.85 11.18
N GLU A 60 28.28 12.06 11.45
CA GLU A 60 28.16 12.58 12.82
C GLU A 60 27.27 11.68 13.70
N ASN A 61 26.13 11.25 13.18
CA ASN A 61 25.21 10.37 13.89
C ASN A 61 25.83 8.98 14.10
N LYS A 62 26.52 8.43 13.09
CA LYS A 62 27.27 7.17 13.20
C LYS A 62 28.32 7.25 14.32
N ASP A 63 29.12 8.32 14.37
CA ASP A 63 30.16 8.49 15.39
C ASP A 63 29.58 8.67 16.79
N LYS A 64 28.46 9.39 16.92
CA LYS A 64 27.71 9.51 18.17
C LYS A 64 27.19 8.16 18.65
N ILE A 65 26.59 7.35 17.78
CA ILE A 65 26.11 6.00 18.13
C ILE A 65 27.27 5.13 18.63
N ILE A 66 28.40 5.10 17.90
CA ILE A 66 29.60 4.34 18.29
C ILE A 66 30.09 4.80 19.67
N ARG A 67 30.24 6.11 19.86
CA ARG A 67 30.75 6.68 21.11
C ARG A 67 29.82 6.37 22.29
N THR A 68 28.52 6.51 22.10
CA THR A 68 27.53 6.23 23.15
C THR A 68 27.55 4.76 23.52
N LEU A 69 27.49 3.83 22.56
CA LEU A 69 27.60 2.40 22.86
C LEU A 69 28.89 2.06 23.61
N ARG A 70 30.03 2.64 23.19
CA ARG A 70 31.33 2.46 23.86
C ARG A 70 31.34 3.00 25.29
N ASN A 71 30.74 4.15 25.56
CA ASN A 71 30.66 4.71 26.91
C ASN A 71 29.92 3.78 27.89
N TYR A 72 28.95 3.01 27.39
CA TYR A 72 28.27 1.98 28.15
C TYR A 72 28.97 0.62 28.05
N GLY A 73 30.21 0.55 27.56
CA GLY A 73 30.98 -0.70 27.46
C GLY A 73 30.34 -1.72 26.52
N ILE A 74 29.74 -1.25 25.42
CA ILE A 74 29.21 -2.07 24.33
C ILE A 74 30.09 -1.84 23.11
N GLU A 75 30.88 -2.84 22.75
CA GLU A 75 31.70 -2.82 21.54
C GLU A 75 30.93 -3.39 20.35
N ILE A 76 31.10 -2.74 19.20
CA ILE A 76 30.50 -3.15 17.92
C ILE A 76 31.59 -3.42 16.90
N THR A 77 31.35 -4.40 16.04
CA THR A 77 32.26 -4.81 14.96
C THR A 77 32.15 -3.87 13.76
N SER A 78 30.93 -3.49 13.39
CA SER A 78 30.67 -2.64 12.24
C SER A 78 29.33 -1.93 12.34
N ILE A 79 29.21 -0.80 11.65
CA ILE A 79 27.98 -0.02 11.50
C ILE A 79 27.83 0.50 10.06
N LYS A 80 26.67 0.25 9.47
CA LYS A 80 26.28 0.69 8.12
C LYS A 80 25.01 1.53 8.18
N ALA A 81 25.05 2.70 7.56
CA ALA A 81 23.88 3.57 7.43
C ALA A 81 23.17 3.30 6.08
N THR A 82 21.84 3.24 6.11
CA THR A 82 20.97 3.20 4.93
C THR A 82 19.98 4.35 5.06
N VAL A 83 20.12 5.36 4.20
CA VAL A 83 19.33 6.59 4.27
C VAL A 83 18.00 6.40 3.56
N GLY A 84 16.92 6.57 4.30
CA GLY A 84 15.56 6.62 3.78
C GLY A 84 15.03 8.05 3.68
N PRO A 85 13.80 8.22 3.16
CA PRO A 85 13.21 9.55 2.97
C PRO A 85 12.93 10.28 4.29
N THR A 86 12.45 9.57 5.32
CA THR A 86 12.06 10.16 6.61
C THR A 86 12.99 9.78 7.76
N ILE A 87 13.59 8.60 7.67
CA ILE A 87 14.48 8.04 8.70
C ILE A 87 15.70 7.41 8.05
N THR A 88 16.79 7.33 8.80
CA THR A 88 17.99 6.56 8.44
C THR A 88 18.10 5.34 9.34
N LEU A 89 18.33 4.18 8.73
CA LEU A 89 18.58 2.93 9.44
C LEU A 89 20.09 2.73 9.61
N TYR A 90 20.53 2.68 10.86
CA TYR A 90 21.88 2.28 11.24
C TYR A 90 21.90 0.81 11.65
N GLU A 91 22.43 -0.04 10.77
CA GLU A 91 22.60 -1.47 11.03
C GLU A 91 23.94 -1.69 11.74
N ILE A 92 23.89 -2.20 12.97
CA ILE A 92 25.07 -2.49 13.81
C ILE A 92 25.26 -3.99 14.00
N VAL A 93 26.52 -4.41 14.03
CA VAL A 93 26.93 -5.77 14.38
C VAL A 93 27.59 -5.72 15.75
N PRO A 94 26.93 -6.19 16.83
CA PRO A 94 27.56 -6.23 18.14
C PRO A 94 28.68 -7.26 18.20
N GLN A 95 29.66 -7.06 19.08
CA GLN A 95 30.65 -8.11 19.37
C GLN A 95 30.02 -9.32 20.07
N ALA A 96 30.68 -10.47 19.96
CA ALA A 96 30.26 -11.69 20.64
C ALA A 96 30.17 -11.47 22.17
N GLY A 97 29.09 -11.96 22.78
CA GLY A 97 28.85 -11.86 24.22
C GLY A 97 28.08 -10.60 24.67
N VAL A 98 27.84 -9.63 23.77
CA VAL A 98 26.96 -8.48 24.08
C VAL A 98 25.51 -8.95 24.14
N ARG A 99 24.83 -8.69 25.27
CA ARG A 99 23.40 -8.98 25.42
C ARG A 99 22.56 -7.94 24.67
N ILE A 100 21.67 -8.42 23.81
CA ILE A 100 20.75 -7.58 23.01
C ILE A 100 19.90 -6.66 23.90
N SER A 101 19.41 -7.16 25.04
CA SER A 101 18.61 -6.38 25.99
C SER A 101 19.33 -5.14 26.49
N ARG A 102 20.66 -5.19 26.61
CA ARG A 102 21.46 -4.04 27.05
C ARG A 102 21.43 -2.91 26.04
N ILE A 103 21.48 -3.23 24.74
CA ILE A 103 21.39 -2.23 23.66
C ILE A 103 19.99 -1.64 23.61
N ARG A 104 18.96 -2.49 23.71
CA ARG A 104 17.56 -2.04 23.70
C ARG A 104 17.24 -1.08 24.86
N ASN A 105 17.84 -1.28 26.02
CA ASN A 105 17.66 -0.41 27.17
C ASN A 105 18.36 0.95 27.05
N LEU A 106 19.20 1.16 26.03
CA LEU A 106 19.88 2.44 25.76
C LEU A 106 19.13 3.31 24.76
N GLU A 107 17.88 2.97 24.42
CA GLU A 107 17.07 3.71 23.44
C GLU A 107 17.01 5.21 23.75
N ASP A 108 16.65 5.56 24.99
CA ASP A 108 16.54 6.95 25.43
C ASP A 108 17.91 7.67 25.48
N ASP A 109 18.95 6.97 25.94
CA ASP A 109 20.31 7.53 26.04
C ASP A 109 20.92 7.81 24.65
N ILE A 110 20.68 6.91 23.69
CA ILE A 110 21.11 7.09 22.30
C ILE A 110 20.30 8.21 21.65
N ALA A 111 18.98 8.28 21.89
CA ALA A 111 18.14 9.36 21.38
C ALA A 111 18.63 10.73 21.90
N LEU A 112 18.96 10.81 23.20
CA LEU A 112 19.52 12.00 23.82
C LEU A 112 20.87 12.40 23.20
N SER A 113 21.77 11.44 23.02
CA SER A 113 23.08 11.69 22.38
C SER A 113 22.95 12.17 20.93
N LEU A 114 21.91 11.73 20.22
CA LEU A 114 21.65 12.14 18.85
C LEU A 114 20.84 13.44 18.76
N SER A 115 20.32 13.93 19.89
CA SER A 115 19.36 15.04 19.93
C SER A 115 18.13 14.77 19.06
N ALA A 116 17.71 13.51 18.98
CA ALA A 116 16.55 13.08 18.23
C ALA A 116 15.28 13.19 19.08
N LEU A 117 14.13 13.47 18.46
CA LEU A 117 12.82 13.44 19.12
C LEU A 117 12.46 12.04 19.66
N GLY A 118 13.09 11.01 19.12
CA GLY A 118 12.99 9.60 19.49
C GLY A 118 13.73 8.74 18.48
N ILE A 119 14.08 7.52 18.84
CA ILE A 119 14.66 6.51 17.93
C ILE A 119 13.88 5.21 18.09
N ARG A 120 14.10 4.24 17.19
CA ARG A 120 13.54 2.90 17.34
C ARG A 120 14.61 1.84 17.16
N ILE A 121 14.72 0.93 18.12
CA ILE A 121 15.68 -0.18 18.08
C ILE A 121 14.98 -1.48 17.67
N ILE A 122 15.44 -2.07 16.56
CA ILE A 122 15.00 -3.37 16.04
C ILE A 122 16.08 -4.40 16.36
N ALA A 123 15.81 -5.30 17.29
CA ALA A 123 16.81 -6.28 17.73
C ALA A 123 16.18 -7.65 18.08
N PRO A 124 16.65 -8.76 17.48
CA PRO A 124 17.48 -8.82 16.26
C PRO A 124 16.69 -8.43 15.01
N MET A 125 17.38 -7.99 13.96
CA MET A 125 16.75 -7.79 12.65
C MET A 125 16.30 -9.13 12.06
N PRO A 126 15.06 -9.25 11.54
CA PRO A 126 14.59 -10.50 10.93
C PRO A 126 15.52 -10.99 9.82
N GLY A 127 15.92 -12.26 9.89
CA GLY A 127 16.83 -12.87 8.91
C GLY A 127 18.28 -12.36 8.93
N LYS A 128 18.65 -11.50 9.88
CA LYS A 128 20.00 -10.94 10.02
C LYS A 128 20.48 -11.02 11.48
N GLY A 129 21.76 -11.33 11.67
CA GLY A 129 22.41 -11.33 13.00
C GLY A 129 22.77 -9.92 13.51
N THR A 130 22.00 -8.91 13.11
CA THR A 130 22.32 -7.49 13.30
C THR A 130 21.21 -6.76 14.06
N ILE A 131 21.51 -5.56 14.53
CA ILE A 131 20.56 -4.68 15.22
C ILE A 131 20.37 -3.44 14.36
N GLY A 132 19.12 -3.04 14.16
CA GLY A 132 18.77 -1.82 13.44
C GLY A 132 18.43 -0.70 14.41
N ILE A 133 19.02 0.48 14.23
CA ILE A 133 18.63 1.70 14.94
C ILE A 133 18.06 2.67 13.90
N GLU A 134 16.76 2.92 13.97
CA GLU A 134 16.06 3.88 13.12
C GLU A 134 16.14 5.26 13.77
N VAL A 135 16.79 6.20 13.08
CA VAL A 135 16.96 7.58 13.53
C VAL A 135 16.22 8.52 12.57
N PRO A 136 15.34 9.41 13.07
CA PRO A 136 14.71 10.43 12.23
C PRO A 136 15.73 11.33 11.56
N ASN A 137 15.55 11.60 10.27
CA ASN A 137 16.38 12.58 9.57
C ASN A 137 16.04 13.98 10.09
N LYS A 138 17.03 14.89 10.18
CA LYS A 138 16.79 16.30 10.54
C LYS A 138 15.77 16.97 9.62
N GLU A 139 15.83 16.66 8.33
CA GLU A 139 14.91 17.16 7.31
C GLU A 139 14.18 15.99 6.62
N PRO A 140 13.04 15.53 7.16
CA PRO A 140 12.28 14.43 6.55
C PRO A 140 11.68 14.85 5.21
N GLN A 141 11.81 13.99 4.21
CA GLN A 141 11.26 14.22 2.88
C GLN A 141 9.79 13.80 2.79
N ILE A 142 8.99 14.60 2.09
CA ILE A 142 7.60 14.26 1.79
C ILE A 142 7.57 13.17 0.72
N VAL A 143 6.98 12.02 1.06
CA VAL A 143 6.63 11.00 0.07
C VAL A 143 5.33 11.41 -0.61
N SER A 144 5.43 11.92 -1.84
CA SER A 144 4.25 12.40 -2.58
C SER A 144 3.49 11.23 -3.21
N MET A 145 2.16 11.35 -3.26
CA MET A 145 1.31 10.39 -3.96
C MET A 145 1.67 10.31 -5.45
N GLN A 146 2.01 11.45 -6.06
CA GLN A 146 2.48 11.51 -7.44
C GLN A 146 3.70 10.60 -7.65
N SER A 147 4.71 10.67 -6.77
CA SER A 147 5.94 9.87 -6.93
C SER A 147 5.72 8.37 -6.78
N VAL A 148 4.70 8.00 -6.00
CA VAL A 148 4.31 6.62 -5.72
C VAL A 148 3.53 6.05 -6.91
N ILE A 149 2.52 6.78 -7.37
CA ILE A 149 1.65 6.37 -8.47
C ILE A 149 2.40 6.39 -9.81
N ALA A 150 3.27 7.38 -10.05
CA ALA A 150 4.08 7.45 -11.26
C ALA A 150 5.21 6.41 -11.31
N SER A 151 5.45 5.67 -10.22
CA SER A 151 6.51 4.65 -10.19
C SER A 151 6.20 3.50 -11.15
N VAL A 152 7.25 2.98 -11.80
CA VAL A 152 7.16 1.80 -12.69
C VAL A 152 6.46 0.64 -11.97
N LYS A 153 6.82 0.41 -10.70
CA LYS A 153 6.23 -0.65 -9.86
C LYS A 153 4.71 -0.53 -9.73
N PHE A 154 4.15 0.67 -9.69
CA PHE A 154 2.70 0.88 -9.63
C PHE A 154 2.06 0.83 -11.02
N GLN A 155 2.68 1.48 -12.01
CA GLN A 155 2.18 1.52 -13.38
C GLN A 155 2.08 0.12 -14.01
N GLU A 156 3.05 -0.75 -13.73
CA GLU A 156 3.12 -2.11 -14.29
C GLU A 156 2.51 -3.18 -13.37
N CYS A 157 2.00 -2.83 -12.18
CA CYS A 157 1.40 -3.84 -11.32
C CYS A 157 0.13 -4.44 -11.94
N THR A 158 -0.03 -5.75 -11.78
CA THR A 158 -1.15 -6.56 -12.29
C THR A 158 -2.07 -7.03 -11.16
N TYR A 159 -2.09 -6.31 -10.03
CA TYR A 159 -2.91 -6.66 -8.87
C TYR A 159 -4.40 -6.40 -9.11
N ASP A 160 -5.24 -7.16 -8.40
CA ASP A 160 -6.69 -7.03 -8.52
C ASP A 160 -7.20 -5.78 -7.82
N LEU A 161 -6.64 -5.43 -6.65
CA LEU A 161 -6.91 -4.17 -5.95
C LEU A 161 -5.59 -3.57 -5.42
N PRO A 162 -4.78 -2.95 -6.30
CA PRO A 162 -3.49 -2.39 -5.93
C PRO A 162 -3.65 -1.17 -5.05
N VAL A 163 -2.99 -1.22 -3.89
CA VAL A 163 -2.93 -0.12 -2.94
C VAL A 163 -1.48 0.27 -2.71
N ALA A 164 -1.15 1.52 -3.01
CA ALA A 164 0.18 2.08 -2.79
C ALA A 164 0.19 2.94 -1.53
N LEU A 165 0.90 2.50 -0.48
CA LEU A 165 0.93 3.22 0.81
C LEU A 165 1.96 4.34 0.86
N GLY A 166 3.04 4.22 0.10
CA GLY A 166 4.17 5.12 0.22
C GLY A 166 5.48 4.43 -0.12
N LYS A 167 6.53 4.83 0.59
CA LYS A 167 7.88 4.30 0.41
C LYS A 167 8.41 3.68 1.69
N THR A 168 9.23 2.64 1.55
CA THR A 168 9.96 2.01 2.64
C THR A 168 11.15 2.87 3.07
N ILE A 169 11.82 2.44 4.14
CA ILE A 169 13.09 3.01 4.60
C ILE A 169 14.22 2.91 3.56
N THR A 170 14.11 2.00 2.59
CA THR A 170 15.04 1.87 1.46
C THR A 170 14.62 2.70 0.24
N ASN A 171 13.65 3.60 0.40
CA ASN A 171 13.09 4.45 -0.67
C ASN A 171 12.39 3.64 -1.78
N GLU A 172 12.01 2.38 -1.52
CA GLU A 172 11.24 1.57 -2.45
C GLU A 172 9.75 1.82 -2.30
N VAL A 173 9.02 1.89 -3.41
CA VAL A 173 7.57 2.02 -3.37
C VAL A 173 6.95 0.73 -2.82
N PHE A 174 6.12 0.87 -1.78
CA PHE A 174 5.40 -0.23 -1.16
C PHE A 174 3.97 -0.28 -1.69
N ILE A 175 3.65 -1.39 -2.34
CA ILE A 175 2.35 -1.66 -2.96
C ILE A 175 1.93 -3.05 -2.52
N PHE A 176 0.68 -3.21 -2.13
CA PHE A 176 0.09 -4.50 -1.83
C PHE A 176 -1.22 -4.68 -2.60
N ASP A 177 -1.67 -5.91 -2.68
CA ASP A 177 -2.95 -6.27 -3.28
C ASP A 177 -4.00 -6.48 -2.19
N LEU A 178 -5.00 -5.60 -2.15
CA LEU A 178 -6.09 -5.68 -1.18
C LEU A 178 -6.97 -6.92 -1.40
N ALA A 179 -7.03 -7.48 -2.61
CA ALA A 179 -7.79 -8.71 -2.86
C ALA A 179 -7.15 -9.92 -2.15
N LYS A 180 -5.81 -9.96 -2.06
CA LYS A 180 -5.06 -11.01 -1.36
C LYS A 180 -5.06 -10.84 0.16
N MET A 181 -5.32 -9.62 0.64
CA MET A 181 -5.51 -9.29 2.05
C MET A 181 -6.92 -8.73 2.23
N PRO A 182 -7.96 -9.58 2.18
CA PRO A 182 -9.34 -9.18 1.92
C PRO A 182 -9.91 -8.20 2.97
N HIS A 183 -9.27 -8.11 4.13
CA HIS A 183 -9.62 -7.19 5.18
C HIS A 183 -8.38 -6.45 5.68
N LEU A 184 -8.51 -5.14 5.82
CA LEU A 184 -7.47 -4.25 6.33
C LEU A 184 -8.02 -3.45 7.52
N LEU A 185 -7.33 -3.53 8.65
CA LEU A 185 -7.62 -2.69 9.82
C LEU A 185 -6.65 -1.50 9.84
N VAL A 186 -7.20 -0.27 9.82
CA VAL A 186 -6.41 0.97 9.91
C VAL A 186 -6.75 1.68 11.21
N ALA A 187 -5.76 1.83 12.10
CA ALA A 187 -5.89 2.53 13.36
C ALA A 187 -4.78 3.59 13.52
N GLY A 188 -5.10 4.68 14.21
CA GLY A 188 -4.16 5.77 14.47
C GLY A 188 -4.81 6.90 15.24
N ALA A 189 -4.04 7.57 16.10
CA ALA A 189 -4.48 8.77 16.81
C ALA A 189 -4.66 9.95 15.83
N THR A 190 -5.41 10.96 16.25
CA THR A 190 -5.57 12.21 15.49
C THR A 190 -4.22 12.83 15.17
N GLY A 191 -4.00 13.26 13.92
CA GLY A 191 -2.74 13.84 13.47
C GLY A 191 -1.68 12.83 13.01
N GLN A 192 -1.85 11.53 13.24
CA GLN A 192 -0.87 10.50 12.82
C GLN A 192 -0.98 10.11 11.33
N GLY A 193 -1.82 10.80 10.56
CA GLY A 193 -1.95 10.57 9.11
C GLY A 193 -2.96 9.49 8.69
N LYS A 194 -3.83 8.99 9.59
CA LYS A 194 -4.87 8.00 9.27
C LYS A 194 -5.74 8.43 8.08
N SER A 195 -6.28 9.64 8.12
CA SER A 195 -7.15 10.18 7.07
C SER A 195 -6.41 10.33 5.73
N VAL A 196 -5.14 10.74 5.77
CA VAL A 196 -4.28 10.80 4.57
C VAL A 196 -4.05 9.40 4.00
N GLY A 197 -3.79 8.41 4.87
CA GLY A 197 -3.64 7.02 4.46
C GLY A 197 -4.89 6.44 3.79
N LEU A 198 -6.08 6.69 4.34
CA LEU A 198 -7.34 6.27 3.72
C LEU A 198 -7.54 6.89 2.34
N ASN A 199 -7.23 8.19 2.20
CA ASN A 199 -7.28 8.86 0.90
C ASN A 199 -6.24 8.32 -0.09
N ALA A 200 -5.06 7.91 0.37
CA ALA A 200 -4.04 7.27 -0.47
C ALA A 200 -4.52 5.89 -0.98
N ILE A 201 -5.24 5.13 -0.15
CA ILE A 201 -5.86 3.86 -0.57
C ILE A 201 -6.87 4.11 -1.69
N ILE A 202 -7.83 5.01 -1.46
CA ILE A 202 -8.88 5.31 -2.45
C ILE A 202 -8.26 5.84 -3.74
N THR A 203 -7.31 6.78 -3.63
CA THR A 203 -6.61 7.36 -4.79
C THR A 203 -5.85 6.28 -5.58
N SER A 204 -5.20 5.32 -4.91
CA SER A 204 -4.53 4.20 -5.60
C SER A 204 -5.51 3.42 -6.49
N LEU A 205 -6.70 3.12 -5.94
CA LEU A 205 -7.72 2.37 -6.66
C LEU A 205 -8.29 3.19 -7.83
N LEU A 206 -8.58 4.48 -7.63
CA LEU A 206 -9.12 5.36 -8.69
C LEU A 206 -8.17 5.55 -9.88
N TYR A 207 -6.84 5.49 -9.65
CA TYR A 207 -5.84 5.60 -10.72
C TYR A 207 -5.59 4.28 -11.47
N LYS A 208 -6.19 3.16 -11.03
CA LYS A 208 -5.83 1.83 -11.54
C LYS A 208 -7.00 0.91 -11.87
N LYS A 209 -8.20 1.17 -11.32
CA LYS A 209 -9.39 0.34 -11.53
C LYS A 209 -10.45 1.11 -12.28
N HIS A 210 -11.00 0.49 -13.32
CA HIS A 210 -12.09 1.07 -14.07
C HIS A 210 -13.38 1.03 -13.22
N PRO A 211 -14.32 1.99 -13.35
CA PRO A 211 -15.54 1.98 -12.55
C PRO A 211 -16.48 0.78 -12.79
N SER A 212 -16.26 0.03 -13.88
CA SER A 212 -16.94 -1.24 -14.13
C SER A 212 -16.33 -2.44 -13.38
N GLU A 213 -15.08 -2.31 -12.91
CA GLU A 213 -14.34 -3.38 -12.23
C GLU A 213 -14.45 -3.28 -10.70
N MET A 214 -14.81 -2.10 -10.19
CA MET A 214 -14.84 -1.83 -8.76
C MET A 214 -15.90 -0.79 -8.40
N LYS A 215 -16.71 -1.10 -7.38
CA LYS A 215 -17.56 -0.15 -6.66
C LYS A 215 -17.17 -0.11 -5.19
N MET A 216 -17.36 1.04 -4.57
CA MET A 216 -17.06 1.29 -3.16
C MET A 216 -18.35 1.59 -2.41
N VAL A 217 -18.46 1.03 -1.21
CA VAL A 217 -19.44 1.46 -0.21
C VAL A 217 -18.68 2.25 0.84
N LEU A 218 -18.91 3.56 0.89
CA LEU A 218 -18.25 4.45 1.85
C LEU A 218 -19.18 4.72 3.03
N ILE A 219 -18.68 4.46 4.23
CA ILE A 219 -19.42 4.62 5.47
C ILE A 219 -18.71 5.68 6.31
N ASP A 220 -19.39 6.81 6.54
CA ASP A 220 -18.87 7.93 7.33
C ASP A 220 -19.94 8.45 8.29
N PRO A 221 -20.07 7.85 9.49
CA PRO A 221 -21.07 8.25 10.47
C PRO A 221 -20.91 9.68 10.98
N LYS A 222 -19.73 10.29 10.79
CA LYS A 222 -19.41 11.66 11.24
C LYS A 222 -19.40 12.67 10.10
N MET A 223 -19.47 12.23 8.84
CA MET A 223 -19.40 13.06 7.64
C MET A 223 -18.17 13.97 7.57
N VAL A 224 -17.03 13.52 8.09
CA VAL A 224 -15.80 14.33 8.15
C VAL A 224 -14.83 13.98 7.03
N GLU A 225 -14.76 12.71 6.63
CA GLU A 225 -13.64 12.18 5.85
C GLU A 225 -14.02 11.97 4.39
N PHE A 226 -15.19 11.36 4.12
CA PHE A 226 -15.48 10.84 2.80
C PHE A 226 -16.42 11.70 1.96
N ASN A 227 -16.96 12.80 2.51
CA ASN A 227 -17.94 13.65 1.81
C ASN A 227 -17.43 14.15 0.44
N ILE A 228 -16.12 14.35 0.29
CA ILE A 228 -15.47 14.75 -0.97
C ILE A 228 -15.71 13.76 -2.13
N TYR A 229 -15.92 12.48 -1.83
CA TYR A 229 -16.11 11.42 -2.84
C TYR A 229 -17.55 11.34 -3.37
N SER A 230 -18.49 12.13 -2.84
CA SER A 230 -19.85 12.24 -3.41
C SER A 230 -19.83 12.68 -4.88
N THR A 231 -18.80 13.43 -5.30
CA THR A 231 -18.61 13.89 -6.68
C THR A 231 -18.40 12.75 -7.69
N ILE A 232 -17.90 11.60 -7.23
CA ILE A 232 -17.64 10.42 -8.07
C ILE A 232 -18.71 9.33 -7.90
N GLU A 233 -19.86 9.66 -7.29
CA GLU A 233 -20.90 8.68 -6.94
C GLU A 233 -21.33 7.81 -8.12
N LYS A 234 -21.55 8.41 -9.28
CA LYS A 234 -22.07 7.72 -10.48
C LYS A 234 -21.08 6.69 -11.03
N HIS A 235 -19.79 6.91 -10.81
CA HIS A 235 -18.74 6.07 -11.34
C HIS A 235 -18.36 4.99 -10.34
N TYR A 236 -18.06 5.36 -9.09
CA TYR A 236 -17.37 4.45 -8.18
C TYR A 236 -18.16 4.10 -6.92
N LEU A 237 -19.27 4.76 -6.60
CA LEU A 237 -19.99 4.47 -5.36
C LEU A 237 -21.22 3.59 -5.64
N ALA A 238 -21.43 2.61 -4.77
CA ALA A 238 -22.70 1.91 -4.70
C ALA A 238 -23.68 2.74 -3.86
N LYS A 239 -24.89 2.91 -4.37
CA LYS A 239 -25.93 3.76 -3.77
C LYS A 239 -27.26 3.04 -3.84
N LEU A 240 -28.03 3.07 -2.75
CA LEU A 240 -29.39 2.55 -2.72
C LEU A 240 -30.32 3.42 -3.58
N PRO A 241 -31.26 2.84 -4.35
CA PRO A 241 -32.16 3.59 -5.24
C PRO A 241 -32.97 4.69 -4.53
N ASP A 242 -33.38 4.43 -3.28
CA ASP A 242 -34.27 5.30 -2.52
C ASP A 242 -33.53 6.32 -1.63
N GLU A 243 -32.20 6.32 -1.63
CA GLU A 243 -31.39 7.25 -0.82
C GLU A 243 -30.98 8.49 -1.63
N GLU A 244 -30.90 9.65 -0.99
CA GLU A 244 -30.39 10.86 -1.66
C GLU A 244 -28.86 10.85 -1.78
N LYS A 245 -28.16 10.27 -0.80
CA LYS A 245 -26.69 10.32 -0.68
C LYS A 245 -26.07 8.94 -0.85
N ALA A 246 -24.96 8.87 -1.58
CA ALA A 246 -24.19 7.63 -1.75
C ALA A 246 -23.36 7.24 -0.50
N ILE A 247 -22.98 8.23 0.34
CA ILE A 247 -22.18 7.98 1.55
C ILE A 247 -23.12 7.62 2.69
N ILE A 248 -22.90 6.45 3.27
CA ILE A 248 -23.74 5.91 4.34
C ILE A 248 -23.33 6.54 5.66
N THR A 249 -24.27 7.24 6.31
CA THR A 249 -24.09 7.80 7.66
C THR A 249 -24.68 6.89 8.74
N ASP A 250 -25.74 6.15 8.40
CA ASP A 250 -26.41 5.21 9.28
C ASP A 250 -25.89 3.78 9.03
N VAL A 251 -25.15 3.26 10.00
CA VAL A 251 -24.54 1.93 9.94
C VAL A 251 -25.57 0.80 9.80
N THR A 252 -26.83 1.01 10.18
CA THR A 252 -27.88 -0.01 10.06
C THR A 252 -28.23 -0.31 8.60
N LYS A 253 -27.98 0.64 7.68
CA LYS A 253 -28.29 0.51 6.26
C LYS A 253 -27.20 -0.18 5.43
N VAL A 254 -26.01 -0.38 6.01
CA VAL A 254 -24.83 -0.93 5.31
C VAL A 254 -25.11 -2.29 4.69
N THR A 255 -25.76 -3.19 5.44
CA THR A 255 -26.07 -4.54 4.97
C THR A 255 -27.02 -4.52 3.77
N GLN A 256 -27.92 -3.55 3.69
CA GLN A 256 -28.84 -3.41 2.55
C GLN A 256 -28.07 -2.95 1.30
N THR A 257 -27.19 -1.96 1.44
CA THR A 257 -26.37 -1.47 0.32
C THR A 257 -25.37 -2.51 -0.20
N LEU A 258 -24.84 -3.38 0.67
CA LEU A 258 -23.92 -4.45 0.24
C LEU A 258 -24.61 -5.57 -0.53
N ASN A 259 -25.92 -5.75 -0.35
CA ASN A 259 -26.71 -6.80 -0.99
C ASN A 259 -27.51 -6.31 -2.20
N SER A 260 -27.43 -5.02 -2.55
CA SER A 260 -28.16 -4.41 -3.67
C SER A 260 -27.47 -4.60 -5.01
#